data_AF-A0A8T4JMQ9-F1
#
_entry.id   AF-A0A8T4JMQ9-F1
#
_cell.length_a   1.000
_cell.length_b   1.000
_cell.length_c   1.000
_cell.angle_alpha   90.00
_cell.angle_beta   90.00
_cell.angle_gamma   90.00
#
_symmetry.space_group_name_H-M   'P 1'
#
loop_
_entity.id
_entity.type
_entity.pdbx_description
1 polymer ?
#
loop_
_entity_poly.entity_id
_entity_poly.type
_entity_poly.pdbx_seq_one_letter_code
_entity_poly.pdbx_strand_id
1 'polypeptide(L)'
;MGKNHILNRLIHLAVKDSEDIQDPKARLAVGKLSGAIGIVCNLILAGSKLLVGMLASSMSIMADGLNNLSDAASSIVTLIGFRLAEKPADADHPYGHARYEYLSGLAVAVMIILIGFELARNSVEKILHPTAVEFSLVTGAVLIFSILVKSGMFWMNENLGKMIHSNTLAATAADSRNDVITTGAVLLASLVEVFTGFQIDGFMGLAVALFILYSGANLAKETISPLLGEAANPELQKIIVDCVTSCPKVLGCHDLMVHDYGPGQRFASVHVEMDKDEDPLVCHELIDGMERDCLNNHGVHLVIHYDPVVTDNPQLKRMKEIVLSILKVRDTRMTIHDFRMVPGEKHINLIFDIALPTELQGKEKEIQGALEEALNNLGDSTYHTVITFDPIAFNGGEA
;
A
#
# COMPACT_ATOMS: atom_id res chain seq x y z
N MET A 1 -16.35 -30.53 25.54
CA MET A 1 -17.57 -29.68 25.54
C MET A 1 -17.36 -28.47 26.46
N GLY A 2 -16.67 -27.46 25.96
CA GLY A 2 -16.39 -26.21 26.66
C GLY A 2 -16.00 -25.14 25.64
N LYS A 3 -16.82 -24.95 24.60
CA LYS A 3 -16.54 -23.98 23.53
C LYS A 3 -17.01 -22.60 23.98
N ASN A 4 -16.03 -21.78 24.41
CA ASN A 4 -16.03 -20.32 24.56
C ASN A 4 -17.39 -19.60 24.51
N HIS A 5 -18.15 -19.65 25.61
CA HIS A 5 -19.39 -18.89 25.79
C HIS A 5 -19.22 -17.37 25.57
N ILE A 6 -18.04 -16.82 25.88
CA ILE A 6 -17.72 -15.40 25.69
C ILE A 6 -17.62 -15.06 24.21
N LEU A 7 -16.95 -15.92 23.42
CA LEU A 7 -16.80 -15.73 21.97
C LEU A 7 -18.16 -15.81 21.27
N ASN A 8 -19.00 -16.78 21.65
CA ASN A 8 -20.37 -16.89 21.12
C ASN A 8 -21.26 -15.69 21.49
N ARG A 9 -21.06 -15.09 22.68
CA ARG A 9 -21.76 -13.85 23.06
C ARG A 9 -21.28 -12.64 22.27
N LEU A 10 -19.98 -12.50 22.04
CA LEU A 10 -19.42 -11.43 21.21
C LEU A 10 -19.91 -11.54 19.76
N ILE A 11 -19.97 -12.75 19.22
CA ILE A 11 -20.55 -13.02 17.90
C ILE A 11 -22.03 -12.65 17.88
N HIS A 12 -22.83 -13.07 18.86
CA HIS A 12 -24.25 -12.67 18.95
C HIS A 12 -24.46 -11.16 19.09
N LEU A 13 -23.50 -10.43 19.70
CA LEU A 13 -23.54 -8.98 19.82
C LEU A 13 -23.19 -8.28 18.48
N ALA A 14 -22.24 -8.81 17.71
CA ALA A 14 -21.87 -8.28 16.40
C ALA A 14 -22.85 -8.66 15.29
N VAL A 15 -23.40 -9.86 15.38
CA VAL A 15 -24.14 -10.54 14.32
C VAL A 15 -25.49 -10.96 14.90
N LYS A 16 -26.43 -10.01 14.91
CA LYS A 16 -27.74 -10.21 15.53
C LYS A 16 -28.64 -11.17 14.72
N ASP A 17 -28.39 -11.31 13.41
CA ASP A 17 -29.32 -11.97 12.46
C ASP A 17 -28.65 -12.70 11.25
N SER A 18 -27.34 -12.98 11.22
CA SER A 18 -26.76 -13.71 10.07
C SER A 18 -26.63 -15.21 10.33
N GLU A 19 -27.32 -16.02 9.52
CA GLU A 19 -27.19 -17.48 9.50
C GLU A 19 -25.83 -17.95 8.96
N ASP A 20 -25.10 -17.08 8.24
CA ASP A 20 -23.77 -17.37 7.66
C ASP A 20 -22.71 -16.34 8.08
N ILE A 21 -21.67 -16.82 8.78
CA ILE A 21 -20.53 -16.01 9.26
C ILE A 21 -19.61 -15.58 8.10
N GLN A 22 -19.76 -16.17 6.91
CA GLN A 22 -19.03 -15.77 5.70
C GLN A 22 -19.71 -14.62 4.92
N ASP A 23 -20.92 -14.18 5.29
CA ASP A 23 -21.55 -12.99 4.69
C ASP A 23 -20.63 -11.75 4.87
N PRO A 24 -20.31 -10.99 3.80
CA PRO A 24 -19.58 -9.73 3.89
C PRO A 24 -20.05 -8.79 5.01
N LYS A 25 -21.36 -8.73 5.29
CA LYS A 25 -21.91 -7.90 6.38
C LYS A 25 -21.55 -8.45 7.76
N ALA A 26 -21.62 -9.76 7.95
CA ALA A 26 -21.26 -10.44 9.20
C ALA A 26 -19.76 -10.31 9.48
N ARG A 27 -18.93 -10.53 8.46
CA ARG A 27 -17.47 -10.35 8.52
C ARG A 27 -17.09 -8.92 8.92
N LEU A 28 -17.73 -7.92 8.31
CA LEU A 28 -17.52 -6.51 8.65
C LEU A 28 -17.93 -6.19 10.09
N ALA A 29 -19.07 -6.70 10.55
CA ALA A 29 -19.55 -6.48 11.91
C ALA A 29 -18.61 -7.10 12.96
N VAL A 30 -18.12 -8.31 12.71
CA VAL A 30 -17.11 -8.98 13.56
C VAL A 30 -15.81 -8.17 13.61
N GLY A 31 -15.33 -7.69 12.46
CA GLY A 31 -14.13 -6.84 12.38
C GLY A 31 -14.30 -5.53 13.16
N LYS A 32 -15.44 -4.85 13.00
CA LYS A 32 -15.77 -3.61 13.74
C LYS A 32 -15.82 -3.83 15.25
N LEU A 33 -16.43 -4.92 15.69
CA LEU A 33 -16.49 -5.25 17.12
C LEU A 33 -15.09 -5.52 17.69
N SER A 34 -14.29 -6.35 17.01
CA SER A 34 -12.91 -6.63 17.40
C SER A 34 -12.09 -5.34 17.49
N GLY A 35 -12.16 -4.47 16.47
CA GLY A 35 -11.48 -3.19 16.45
C GLY A 35 -11.91 -2.27 17.59
N ALA A 36 -13.21 -2.16 17.88
CA ALA A 36 -13.72 -1.34 18.97
C ALA A 36 -13.23 -1.82 20.34
N ILE A 37 -13.25 -3.14 20.58
CA ILE A 37 -12.70 -3.75 21.80
C ILE A 37 -11.20 -3.47 21.89
N GLY A 38 -10.48 -3.63 20.77
CA GLY A 38 -9.05 -3.36 20.69
C GLY A 38 -8.70 -1.92 21.08
N ILE A 39 -9.41 -0.93 20.55
CA ILE A 39 -9.23 0.49 20.89
C ILE A 39 -9.41 0.71 22.40
N VAL A 40 -10.53 0.24 22.97
CA VAL A 40 -10.84 0.47 24.38
C VAL A 40 -9.79 -0.18 25.29
N CYS A 41 -9.43 -1.43 25.01
CA CYS A 41 -8.39 -2.14 25.77
C CYS A 41 -7.05 -1.41 25.69
N ASN A 42 -6.60 -1.04 24.48
CA ASN A 42 -5.33 -0.37 24.28
C ASN A 42 -5.26 1.00 24.94
N LEU A 43 -6.36 1.77 24.95
CA LEU A 43 -6.42 3.05 25.70
C LEU A 43 -6.32 2.85 27.21
N ILE A 44 -6.99 1.83 27.77
CA ILE A 44 -6.92 1.51 29.20
C ILE A 44 -5.50 1.08 29.57
N LEU A 45 -4.88 0.22 28.76
CA LEU A 45 -3.52 -0.26 28.97
C LEU A 45 -2.50 0.87 28.84
N ALA A 46 -2.60 1.71 27.81
CA ALA A 46 -1.77 2.88 27.62
C ALA A 46 -1.86 3.82 28.84
N GLY A 47 -3.07 4.20 29.24
CA GLY A 47 -3.28 5.11 30.37
C GLY A 47 -2.70 4.54 31.68
N SER A 48 -2.99 3.28 32.00
CA SER A 48 -2.50 2.64 33.21
C SER A 48 -0.97 2.47 33.24
N LYS A 49 -0.36 2.02 32.14
CA LYS A 49 1.10 1.87 32.04
C LYS A 49 1.83 3.21 32.06
N LEU A 50 1.33 4.22 31.34
CA LEU A 50 1.93 5.56 31.36
C LEU A 50 1.92 6.16 32.76
N LEU A 51 0.79 6.08 33.47
CA LEU A 51 0.67 6.56 34.84
C LEU A 51 1.65 5.85 35.77
N VAL A 52 1.67 4.52 35.75
CA VAL A 52 2.56 3.72 36.59
C VAL A 52 4.02 3.91 36.21
N GLY A 53 4.34 4.01 34.92
CA GLY A 53 5.70 4.24 34.43
C GLY A 53 6.25 5.58 34.91
N MET A 54 5.44 6.64 34.88
CA MET A 54 5.81 7.93 35.46
C MET A 54 6.03 7.84 36.97
N LEU A 55 5.11 7.21 37.70
CA LEU A 55 5.22 7.06 39.16
C LEU A 55 6.42 6.20 39.58
N ALA A 56 6.72 5.14 38.83
CA ALA A 56 7.85 4.25 39.06
C ALA A 56 9.17 4.79 38.49
N SER A 57 9.15 5.95 37.81
CA SER A 57 10.26 6.49 37.03
C SER A 57 10.86 5.46 36.06
N SER A 58 10.03 4.61 35.45
CA SER A 58 10.44 3.52 34.54
C SER A 58 10.21 3.88 33.08
N MET A 59 11.31 3.99 32.33
CA MET A 59 11.30 4.29 30.91
C MET A 59 10.77 3.12 30.09
N SER A 60 11.06 1.87 30.50
CA SER A 60 10.58 0.69 29.77
C SER A 60 9.07 0.48 29.90
N ILE A 61 8.48 0.81 31.07
CA ILE A 61 7.03 0.77 31.26
C ILE A 61 6.34 1.90 30.50
N MET A 62 6.91 3.12 30.51
CA MET A 62 6.41 4.23 29.70
C MET A 62 6.44 3.88 28.20
N ALA A 63 7.52 3.27 27.74
CA ALA A 63 7.67 2.80 26.37
C ALA A 63 6.59 1.80 25.95
N ASP A 64 6.37 0.78 26.78
CA ASP A 64 5.34 -0.23 26.58
C ASP A 64 3.92 0.38 26.59
N GLY A 65 3.68 1.38 27.45
CA GLY A 65 2.43 2.17 27.44
C GLY A 65 2.23 2.97 26.15
N LEU A 66 3.29 3.56 25.60
CA LEU A 66 3.25 4.28 24.33
C LEU A 66 3.05 3.37 23.12
N ASN A 67 3.56 2.15 23.16
CA ASN A 67 3.25 1.15 22.13
C ASN A 67 1.73 0.91 22.09
N ASN A 68 1.11 0.65 23.24
CA ASN A 68 -0.35 0.45 23.29
C ASN A 68 -1.14 1.73 22.94
N LEU A 69 -0.61 2.92 23.23
CA LEU A 69 -1.21 4.16 22.75
C LEU A 69 -1.16 4.24 21.22
N SER A 70 -0.06 3.81 20.60
CA SER A 70 0.12 3.77 19.14
C SER A 70 -0.87 2.82 18.47
N ASP A 71 -1.12 1.65 19.08
CA ASP A 71 -2.13 0.69 18.60
C ASP A 71 -3.55 1.29 18.62
N ALA A 72 -3.89 1.99 19.72
CA ALA A 72 -5.17 2.68 19.87
C ALA A 72 -5.30 3.85 18.88
N ALA A 73 -4.26 4.67 18.77
CA ALA A 73 -4.23 5.84 17.90
C ALA A 73 -4.39 5.44 16.43
N SER A 74 -3.69 4.39 15.98
CA SER A 74 -3.82 3.85 14.63
C SER A 74 -5.27 3.47 14.33
N SER A 75 -5.91 2.77 15.26
CA SER A 75 -7.30 2.33 15.10
C SER A 75 -8.33 3.48 15.14
N ILE A 76 -8.12 4.48 16.00
CA ILE A 76 -8.97 5.70 16.07
C ILE A 76 -8.84 6.51 14.79
N VAL A 77 -7.63 6.63 14.26
CA VAL A 77 -7.37 7.40 13.06
C VAL A 77 -7.84 6.70 11.80
N THR A 78 -7.79 5.37 11.74
CA THR A 78 -8.52 4.64 10.70
C THR A 78 -10.02 5.00 10.73
N LEU A 79 -10.64 5.09 11.92
CA LEU A 79 -12.06 5.43 12.03
C LEU A 79 -12.37 6.88 11.63
N ILE A 80 -11.54 7.85 12.05
CA ILE A 80 -11.69 9.26 11.67
C ILE A 80 -11.38 9.46 10.19
N GLY A 81 -10.30 8.85 9.71
CA GLY A 81 -9.86 8.83 8.32
C GLY A 81 -10.96 8.34 7.40
N PHE A 82 -11.61 7.21 7.72
CA PHE A 82 -12.77 6.73 6.97
C PHE A 82 -13.92 7.73 6.95
N ARG A 83 -14.28 8.33 8.08
CA ARG A 83 -15.37 9.33 8.11
C ARG A 83 -15.07 10.56 7.26
N LEU A 84 -13.81 11.00 7.22
CA LEU A 84 -13.41 12.13 6.38
C LEU A 84 -13.32 11.72 4.90
N ALA A 85 -12.86 10.50 4.63
CA ALA A 85 -12.77 9.91 3.30
C ALA A 85 -14.14 9.66 2.63
N GLU A 86 -15.17 9.35 3.43
CA GLU A 86 -16.56 9.16 2.98
C GLU A 86 -17.21 10.46 2.45
N LYS A 87 -16.59 11.63 2.66
CA LYS A 87 -17.12 12.89 2.14
C LYS A 87 -17.07 12.87 0.60
N PRO A 88 -18.21 13.10 -0.08
CA PRO A 88 -18.27 13.07 -1.53
C PRO A 88 -17.43 14.20 -2.16
N ALA A 89 -17.24 14.14 -3.48
CA ALA A 89 -16.65 15.22 -4.26
C ALA A 89 -17.40 16.54 -4.06
N ASP A 90 -16.64 17.63 -3.99
CA ASP A 90 -17.15 18.99 -3.95
C ASP A 90 -16.39 19.90 -4.93
N ALA A 91 -16.74 21.19 -4.97
CA ALA A 91 -16.15 22.14 -5.92
C ALA A 91 -14.65 22.35 -5.71
N ASP A 92 -14.16 22.21 -4.48
CA ASP A 92 -12.75 22.35 -4.15
C ASP A 92 -11.99 21.02 -4.38
N HIS A 93 -12.69 19.88 -4.26
CA HIS A 93 -12.14 18.52 -4.40
C HIS A 93 -12.99 17.68 -5.36
N PRO A 94 -12.84 17.84 -6.69
CA PRO A 94 -13.67 17.16 -7.69
C PRO A 94 -13.47 15.64 -7.72
N TYR A 95 -12.35 15.13 -7.20
CA TYR A 95 -12.06 13.68 -7.08
C TYR A 95 -12.43 13.11 -5.71
N GLY A 96 -13.10 13.89 -4.85
CA GLY A 96 -13.49 13.45 -3.51
C GLY A 96 -12.39 13.61 -2.46
N HIS A 97 -12.68 13.07 -1.28
CA HIS A 97 -11.89 13.27 -0.06
C HIS A 97 -11.17 11.99 0.39
N ALA A 98 -11.14 10.94 -0.44
CA ALA A 98 -10.68 9.62 0.01
C ALA A 98 -9.21 9.61 0.48
N ARG A 99 -8.34 10.47 -0.07
CA ARG A 99 -6.95 10.64 0.42
C ARG A 99 -6.83 11.19 1.85
N TYR A 100 -7.90 11.71 2.46
CA TYR A 100 -7.89 12.08 3.88
C TYR A 100 -7.61 10.89 4.79
N GLU A 101 -7.92 9.66 4.35
CA GLU A 101 -7.53 8.44 5.05
C GLU A 101 -6.01 8.39 5.24
N TYR A 102 -5.25 8.58 4.15
CA TYR A 102 -3.79 8.61 4.20
C TYR A 102 -3.29 9.82 5.01
N LEU A 103 -3.81 11.03 4.79
CA LEU A 103 -3.37 12.21 5.55
C LEU A 103 -3.57 12.04 7.06
N SER A 104 -4.67 11.39 7.46
CA SER A 104 -4.93 11.09 8.87
C SER A 104 -3.92 10.09 9.43
N GLY A 105 -3.60 9.01 8.69
CA GLY A 105 -2.57 8.04 9.07
C GLY A 105 -1.19 8.67 9.22
N LEU A 106 -0.85 9.61 8.34
CA LEU A 106 0.43 10.33 8.37
C LEU A 106 0.54 11.21 9.62
N ALA A 107 -0.53 11.91 10.00
CA ALA A 107 -0.55 12.71 11.23
C ALA A 107 -0.26 11.84 12.47
N VAL A 108 -0.78 10.62 12.53
CA VAL A 108 -0.49 9.67 13.61
C VAL A 108 0.94 9.18 13.57
N ALA A 109 1.43 8.79 12.41
CA ALA A 109 2.80 8.33 12.26
C ALA A 109 3.79 9.39 12.78
N VAL A 110 3.56 10.67 12.44
CA VAL A 110 4.34 11.80 12.94
C VAL A 110 4.25 11.92 14.47
N MET A 111 3.04 11.85 15.06
CA MET A 111 2.88 11.90 16.52
C MET A 111 3.63 10.74 17.23
N ILE A 112 3.52 9.52 16.71
CA ILE A 112 4.22 8.35 17.24
C ILE A 112 5.73 8.54 17.18
N ILE A 113 6.26 9.04 16.06
CA ILE A 113 7.69 9.30 15.90
C ILE A 113 8.18 10.36 16.89
N LEU A 114 7.46 11.47 17.05
CA LEU A 114 7.82 12.53 17.99
C LEU A 114 7.88 12.01 19.43
N ILE A 115 6.87 11.25 19.83
CA ILE A 115 6.79 10.66 21.17
C ILE A 115 7.89 9.59 21.36
N GLY A 116 8.13 8.75 20.34
CA GLY A 116 9.20 7.75 20.35
C GLY A 116 10.59 8.36 20.48
N PHE A 117 10.82 9.54 19.87
CA PHE A 117 12.07 10.27 20.00
C PHE A 117 12.29 10.80 21.42
N GLU A 118 11.26 11.40 22.02
CA GLU A 118 11.31 11.89 23.39
C GLU A 118 11.59 10.74 24.38
N LEU A 119 10.94 9.59 24.18
CA LEU A 119 11.17 8.39 24.98
C LEU A 119 12.59 7.83 24.80
N ALA A 120 13.11 7.79 23.58
CA ALA A 120 14.48 7.35 23.31
C ALA A 120 15.49 8.28 24.00
N ARG A 121 15.27 9.59 23.91
CA ARG A 121 16.08 10.60 24.62
C ARG A 121 16.08 10.38 26.13
N ASN A 122 14.90 10.24 26.74
CA ASN A 122 14.77 10.02 28.18
C ASN A 122 15.37 8.66 28.61
N SER A 123 15.32 7.65 27.73
CA SER A 123 15.95 6.34 27.96
C SER A 123 17.48 6.44 27.91
N VAL A 124 18.05 7.20 26.97
CA VAL A 124 19.49 7.51 26.94
C VAL A 124 19.91 8.30 28.18
N GLU A 125 19.12 9.29 28.60
CA GLU A 125 19.38 10.04 29.82
C GLU A 125 19.40 9.14 31.04
N LYS A 126 18.46 8.19 31.15
CA LYS A 126 18.44 7.19 32.22
C LYS A 126 19.62 6.22 32.18
N ILE A 127 20.15 5.89 31.01
CA ILE A 127 21.38 5.08 30.88
C ILE A 127 22.60 5.88 31.39
N LEU A 128 22.66 7.18 31.08
CA LEU A 128 23.78 8.05 31.48
C LEU A 128 23.71 8.47 32.96
N HIS A 129 22.51 8.66 33.48
CA HIS A 129 22.23 9.04 34.87
C HIS A 129 21.25 8.02 35.48
N PRO A 130 21.75 6.86 35.93
CA PRO A 130 20.89 5.79 36.40
C PRO A 130 20.12 6.16 37.66
N THR A 131 18.80 6.29 37.53
CA THR A 131 17.86 6.41 38.65
C THR A 131 17.21 5.05 38.90
N ALA A 132 17.13 4.63 40.17
CA ALA A 132 16.48 3.37 40.53
C ALA A 132 15.00 3.40 40.15
N VAL A 133 14.49 2.31 39.56
CA VAL A 133 13.05 2.12 39.36
C VAL A 133 12.38 1.87 40.71
N GLU A 134 11.38 2.70 41.04
CA GLU A 134 10.53 2.48 42.22
C GLU A 134 9.46 1.43 41.90
N PHE A 135 9.84 0.15 42.02
CA PHE A 135 8.90 -0.93 41.79
C PHE A 135 7.93 -1.08 42.97
N SER A 136 6.64 -0.90 42.71
CA SER A 136 5.58 -1.11 43.68
C SER A 136 4.73 -2.33 43.34
N LEU A 137 3.98 -2.84 44.32
CA LEU A 137 2.97 -3.88 44.06
C LEU A 137 1.92 -3.43 43.02
N VAL A 138 1.63 -2.12 42.97
CA VAL A 138 0.74 -1.52 41.96
C VAL A 138 1.36 -1.64 40.57
N THR A 139 2.66 -1.39 40.44
CA THR A 139 3.40 -1.53 39.17
C THR A 139 3.32 -2.95 38.63
N GLY A 140 3.64 -3.95 39.47
CA GLY A 140 3.52 -5.35 39.10
C GLY A 140 2.09 -5.75 38.72
N ALA A 141 1.09 -5.28 39.47
CA ALA A 141 -0.32 -5.58 39.20
C ALA A 141 -0.78 -5.03 37.84
N VAL A 142 -0.37 -3.82 37.46
CA VAL A 142 -0.71 -3.22 36.16
C VAL A 142 -0.07 -3.98 34.99
N LEU A 143 1.20 -4.38 35.12
CA LEU A 143 1.87 -5.15 34.06
C LEU A 143 1.26 -6.55 33.90
N ILE A 144 0.95 -7.24 35.01
CA ILE A 144 0.26 -8.54 34.97
C ILE A 144 -1.14 -8.38 34.36
N PHE A 145 -1.89 -7.36 34.77
CA PHE A 145 -3.19 -7.05 34.19
C PHE A 145 -3.09 -6.83 32.68
N SER A 146 -2.08 -6.07 32.23
CA SER A 146 -1.85 -5.86 30.79
C SER A 146 -1.56 -7.16 30.05
N ILE A 147 -0.72 -8.03 30.60
CA ILE A 147 -0.43 -9.34 30.01
C ILE A 147 -1.72 -10.15 29.86
N LEU A 148 -2.61 -10.14 30.86
CA LEU A 148 -3.89 -10.83 30.80
C LEU A 148 -4.83 -10.25 29.74
N VAL A 149 -4.93 -8.92 29.64
CA VAL A 149 -5.77 -8.25 28.63
C VAL A 149 -5.25 -8.54 27.22
N LYS A 150 -3.96 -8.34 26.95
CA LYS A 150 -3.36 -8.61 25.64
C LYS A 150 -3.41 -10.09 25.28
N SER A 151 -3.26 -10.99 26.26
CA SER A 151 -3.52 -12.41 26.04
C SER A 151 -4.97 -12.62 25.60
N GLY A 152 -5.95 -12.07 26.33
CA GLY A 152 -7.36 -12.14 25.96
C GLY A 152 -7.64 -11.62 24.54
N MET A 153 -7.01 -10.51 24.15
CA MET A 153 -7.08 -9.96 22.80
C MET A 153 -6.47 -10.88 21.75
N PHE A 154 -5.30 -11.49 22.03
CA PHE A 154 -4.69 -12.50 21.17
C PHE A 154 -5.65 -13.67 20.92
N TRP A 155 -6.17 -14.29 21.97
CA TRP A 155 -7.11 -15.41 21.85
C TRP A 155 -8.39 -15.01 21.11
N MET A 156 -8.91 -13.81 21.36
CA MET A 156 -10.11 -13.30 20.68
C MET A 156 -9.85 -13.13 19.17
N ASN A 157 -8.79 -12.39 18.81
CA ASN A 157 -8.48 -12.06 17.43
C ASN A 157 -8.00 -13.28 16.63
N GLU A 158 -7.28 -14.22 17.24
CA GLU A 158 -6.88 -15.46 16.59
C GLU A 158 -8.11 -16.33 16.25
N ASN A 159 -9.04 -16.46 17.19
CA ASN A 159 -10.25 -17.26 16.98
C ASN A 159 -11.19 -16.63 15.97
N LEU A 160 -11.44 -15.31 16.07
CA LEU A 160 -12.26 -14.60 15.10
C LEU A 160 -11.59 -14.60 13.72
N GLY A 161 -10.28 -14.33 13.66
CA GLY A 161 -9.52 -14.32 12.41
C GLY A 161 -9.54 -15.66 11.67
N LYS A 162 -9.41 -16.79 12.39
CA LYS A 162 -9.56 -18.13 11.79
C LYS A 162 -10.97 -18.39 11.29
N MET A 163 -11.98 -17.92 12.03
CA MET A 163 -13.39 -18.15 11.71
C MET A 163 -13.83 -17.39 10.45
N ILE A 164 -13.40 -16.14 10.30
CA ILE A 164 -13.71 -15.32 9.12
C ILE A 164 -12.55 -15.26 8.11
N HIS A 165 -11.55 -16.16 8.19
CA HIS A 165 -10.38 -16.14 7.28
C HIS A 165 -9.80 -14.73 7.06
N SER A 166 -9.59 -13.97 8.14
CA SER A 166 -9.14 -12.58 8.08
C SER A 166 -7.66 -12.48 8.44
N ASN A 167 -6.84 -12.13 7.45
CA ASN A 167 -5.42 -11.82 7.65
C ASN A 167 -5.23 -10.60 8.57
N THR A 168 -6.14 -9.63 8.51
CA THR A 168 -6.12 -8.45 9.40
C THR A 168 -6.25 -8.85 10.86
N LEU A 169 -7.22 -9.69 11.21
CA LEU A 169 -7.38 -10.16 12.60
C LEU A 169 -6.24 -11.09 13.02
N ALA A 170 -5.68 -11.87 12.11
CA ALA A 170 -4.47 -12.66 12.38
C ALA A 170 -3.26 -11.77 12.70
N ALA A 171 -3.11 -10.65 11.99
CA ALA A 171 -2.08 -9.65 12.27
C ALA A 171 -2.32 -8.98 13.63
N THR A 172 -3.55 -8.55 13.94
CA THR A 172 -3.89 -7.98 15.26
C THR A 172 -3.68 -8.98 16.41
N ALA A 173 -3.90 -10.27 16.17
CA ALA A 173 -3.56 -11.31 17.13
C ALA A 173 -2.06 -11.40 17.36
N ALA A 174 -1.27 -11.48 16.28
CA ALA A 174 0.19 -11.53 16.36
C ALA A 174 0.77 -10.31 17.08
N ASP A 175 0.22 -9.13 16.83
CA ASP A 175 0.55 -7.88 17.52
C ASP A 175 0.28 -7.99 19.04
N SER A 176 -0.93 -8.40 19.43
CA SER A 176 -1.28 -8.61 20.84
C SER A 176 -0.37 -9.63 21.53
N ARG A 177 0.08 -10.66 20.80
CA ARG A 177 1.06 -11.64 21.30
C ARG A 177 2.43 -11.00 21.51
N ASN A 178 2.88 -10.14 20.60
CA ASN A 178 4.14 -9.43 20.74
C ASN A 178 4.11 -8.50 21.95
N ASP A 179 2.99 -7.83 22.24
CA ASP A 179 2.85 -7.05 23.47
C ASP A 179 2.92 -7.90 24.74
N VAL A 180 2.34 -9.10 24.75
CA VAL A 180 2.49 -10.02 25.91
C VAL A 180 3.96 -10.32 26.17
N ILE A 181 4.74 -10.54 25.11
CA ILE A 181 6.18 -10.79 25.20
C ILE A 181 6.91 -9.54 25.69
N THR A 182 6.64 -8.38 25.09
CA THR A 182 7.28 -7.10 25.44
C THR A 182 6.96 -6.68 26.87
N THR A 183 5.69 -6.63 27.27
CA THR A 183 5.27 -6.33 28.64
C THR A 183 5.84 -7.36 29.63
N GLY A 184 5.91 -8.64 29.24
CA GLY A 184 6.56 -9.69 30.03
C GLY A 184 8.05 -9.43 30.23
N ALA A 185 8.76 -9.02 29.19
CA ALA A 185 10.18 -8.64 29.27
C ALA A 185 10.39 -7.40 30.15
N VAL A 186 9.52 -6.40 30.06
CA VAL A 186 9.52 -5.20 30.92
C VAL A 186 9.28 -5.57 32.39
N LEU A 187 8.32 -6.46 32.66
CA LEU A 187 8.07 -6.94 34.02
C LEU A 187 9.27 -7.72 34.57
N LEU A 188 9.85 -8.62 33.77
CA LEU A 188 11.06 -9.36 34.16
C LEU A 188 12.24 -8.42 34.40
N ALA A 189 12.45 -7.43 33.53
CA ALA A 189 13.49 -6.43 33.69
C ALA A 189 13.33 -5.64 34.99
N SER A 190 12.10 -5.22 35.29
CA SER A 190 11.77 -4.53 36.54
C SER A 190 12.04 -5.39 37.77
N LEU A 191 11.69 -6.68 37.74
CA LEU A 191 11.95 -7.60 38.85
C LEU A 191 13.46 -7.86 39.03
N VAL A 192 14.21 -8.04 37.95
CA VAL A 192 15.67 -8.21 38.00
C VAL A 192 16.31 -6.98 38.63
N GLU A 193 15.90 -5.77 38.24
CA GLU A 193 16.42 -4.53 38.80
C GLU A 193 16.17 -4.44 40.32
N VAL A 194 14.99 -4.85 40.78
CA VAL A 194 14.65 -4.89 42.22
C VAL A 194 15.51 -5.91 43.00
N PHE A 195 15.71 -7.11 42.47
CA PHE A 195 16.40 -8.18 43.20
C PHE A 195 17.94 -8.11 43.09
N THR A 196 18.46 -7.55 42.01
CA THR A 196 19.91 -7.55 41.73
C THR A 196 20.55 -6.16 41.83
N GLY A 197 19.75 -5.09 41.77
CA GLY A 197 20.23 -3.71 41.71
C GLY A 197 20.79 -3.30 40.34
N PHE A 198 20.79 -4.18 39.33
CA PHE A 198 21.24 -3.84 37.98
C PHE A 198 20.20 -2.97 37.26
N GLN A 199 20.57 -1.72 36.96
CA GLN A 199 19.71 -0.73 36.33
C GLN A 199 19.62 -0.94 34.81
N ILE A 200 18.74 -1.86 34.40
CA ILE A 200 18.56 -2.27 33.00
C ILE A 200 17.37 -1.60 32.32
N ASP A 201 16.51 -0.92 33.08
CA ASP A 201 15.31 -0.25 32.56
C ASP A 201 15.60 0.78 31.46
N GLY A 202 16.69 1.55 31.56
CA GLY A 202 17.08 2.51 30.53
C GLY A 202 17.39 1.85 29.18
N PHE A 203 18.08 0.70 29.19
CA PHE A 203 18.38 -0.06 27.97
C PHE A 203 17.13 -0.70 27.37
N MET A 204 16.24 -1.24 28.22
CA MET A 204 14.97 -1.81 27.77
C MET A 204 14.05 -0.73 27.18
N GLY A 205 13.95 0.43 27.85
CA GLY A 205 13.21 1.59 27.35
C GLY A 205 13.74 2.07 26.00
N LEU A 206 15.07 2.11 25.83
CA LEU A 206 15.67 2.46 24.55
C LEU A 206 15.34 1.44 23.44
N ALA A 207 15.41 0.14 23.74
CA ALA A 207 15.09 -0.90 22.77
C ALA A 207 13.63 -0.81 22.29
N VAL A 208 12.68 -0.61 23.21
CA VAL A 208 11.26 -0.43 22.87
C VAL A 208 11.04 0.90 22.12
N ALA A 209 11.72 1.99 22.52
CA ALA A 209 11.62 3.27 21.82
C ALA A 209 12.10 3.18 20.36
N LEU A 210 13.21 2.47 20.11
CA LEU A 210 13.71 2.22 18.74
C LEU A 210 12.73 1.40 17.92
N PHE A 211 12.08 0.40 18.52
CA PHE A 211 11.03 -0.37 17.87
C PHE A 211 9.83 0.51 17.48
N ILE A 212 9.37 1.38 18.38
CA ILE A 212 8.29 2.33 18.11
C ILE A 212 8.66 3.30 16.99
N LEU A 213 9.89 3.83 17.00
CA LEU A 213 10.40 4.72 15.93
C LEU A 213 10.42 4.01 14.57
N TYR A 214 10.87 2.76 14.52
CA TYR A 214 10.86 1.96 13.31
C TYR A 214 9.43 1.73 12.79
N SER A 215 8.51 1.33 13.68
CA SER A 215 7.10 1.13 13.34
C SER A 215 6.44 2.42 12.84
N GLY A 216 6.71 3.56 13.50
CA GLY A 216 6.22 4.87 13.08
C GLY A 216 6.76 5.30 11.73
N ALA A 217 8.05 5.07 11.46
CA ALA A 217 8.67 5.37 10.17
C ALA A 217 8.11 4.48 9.04
N ASN A 218 7.87 3.20 9.31
CA ASN A 218 7.24 2.30 8.34
C ASN A 218 5.79 2.72 8.04
N LEU A 219 5.01 3.07 9.06
CA LEU A 219 3.65 3.60 8.89
C LEU A 219 3.65 4.89 8.06
N ALA A 220 4.58 5.81 8.33
CA ALA A 220 4.73 7.02 7.54
C ALA A 220 5.02 6.71 6.06
N LYS A 221 5.94 5.77 5.79
CA LYS A 221 6.27 5.34 4.42
C LYS A 221 5.07 4.73 3.70
N GLU A 222 4.37 3.79 4.35
CA GLU A 222 3.16 3.15 3.83
C GLU A 222 2.05 4.17 3.53
N THR A 223 2.02 5.27 4.26
CA THR A 223 1.01 6.31 4.09
C THR A 223 1.39 7.37 3.04
N ILE A 224 2.69 7.65 2.88
CA ILE A 224 3.20 8.60 1.88
C ILE A 224 3.15 8.00 0.47
N SER A 225 3.40 6.69 0.33
CA SER A 225 3.48 6.03 -0.99
C SER A 225 2.19 6.24 -1.82
N PRO A 226 0.97 5.98 -1.32
CA PRO A 226 -0.27 6.27 -2.04
C PRO A 226 -0.46 7.75 -2.38
N LEU A 227 0.08 8.67 -1.57
CA LEU A 227 -0.03 10.12 -1.82
C LEU A 227 0.88 10.58 -2.98
N LEU A 228 2.02 9.93 -3.19
CA LEU A 228 2.97 10.25 -4.26
C LEU A 228 2.58 9.63 -5.61
N GLY A 229 1.70 8.62 -5.61
CA GLY A 229 1.33 7.86 -6.80
C GLY A 229 2.01 6.49 -6.83
N GLU A 230 1.64 5.63 -5.89
CA GLU A 230 2.08 4.25 -5.85
C GLU A 230 1.65 3.51 -7.13
N ALA A 231 2.54 2.62 -7.62
CA ALA A 231 2.23 1.79 -8.78
C ALA A 231 0.99 0.94 -8.51
N ALA A 232 0.11 0.81 -9.51
CA ALA A 232 -1.06 -0.04 -9.37
C ALA A 232 -0.67 -1.50 -9.14
N ASN A 233 -1.48 -2.19 -8.35
CA ASN A 233 -1.35 -3.63 -8.13
C ASN A 233 -1.41 -4.35 -9.51
N PRO A 234 -0.47 -5.26 -9.82
CA PRO A 234 -0.48 -6.05 -11.05
C PRO A 234 -1.81 -6.77 -11.34
N GLU A 235 -2.53 -7.21 -10.30
CA GLU A 235 -3.84 -7.82 -10.45
C GLU A 235 -4.89 -6.84 -11.00
N LEU A 236 -4.85 -5.57 -10.55
CA LEU A 236 -5.73 -4.52 -11.05
C LEU A 236 -5.39 -4.14 -12.49
N GLN A 237 -4.09 -4.03 -12.80
CA GLN A 237 -3.64 -3.78 -14.17
C GLN A 237 -4.16 -4.86 -15.12
N LYS A 238 -4.01 -6.13 -14.74
CA LYS A 238 -4.52 -7.26 -15.49
C LYS A 238 -6.04 -7.19 -15.70
N ILE A 239 -6.81 -6.86 -14.66
CA ILE A 239 -8.26 -6.71 -14.77
C ILE A 239 -8.65 -5.65 -15.81
N ILE A 240 -7.95 -4.51 -15.83
CA ILE A 240 -8.22 -3.43 -16.79
C ILE A 240 -7.85 -3.87 -18.21
N VAL A 241 -6.67 -4.48 -18.39
CA VAL A 241 -6.22 -5.00 -19.69
C VAL A 241 -7.17 -6.09 -20.21
N ASP A 242 -7.56 -7.05 -19.37
CA ASP A 242 -8.48 -8.13 -19.74
C ASP A 242 -9.87 -7.56 -20.13
N CYS A 243 -10.34 -6.52 -19.42
CA CYS A 243 -11.60 -5.83 -19.73
C CYS A 243 -11.56 -5.22 -21.15
N VAL A 244 -10.48 -4.52 -21.49
CA VAL A 244 -10.32 -3.84 -22.78
C VAL A 244 -10.06 -4.83 -23.92
N THR A 245 -9.15 -5.78 -23.72
CA THR A 245 -8.75 -6.76 -24.74
C THR A 245 -9.81 -7.83 -25.01
N SER A 246 -10.86 -7.91 -24.17
CA SER A 246 -12.02 -8.76 -24.44
C SER A 246 -12.82 -8.33 -25.68
N CYS A 247 -12.67 -7.06 -26.12
CA CYS A 247 -13.32 -6.56 -27.33
C CYS A 247 -12.57 -7.04 -28.59
N PRO A 248 -13.23 -7.74 -29.53
CA PRO A 248 -12.56 -8.31 -30.70
C PRO A 248 -11.92 -7.31 -31.67
N LYS A 249 -12.32 -6.03 -31.61
CA LYS A 249 -11.77 -4.98 -32.46
C LYS A 249 -10.51 -4.32 -31.88
N VAL A 250 -10.14 -4.67 -30.64
CA VAL A 250 -8.92 -4.20 -30.01
C VAL A 250 -7.76 -5.05 -30.50
N LEU A 251 -6.79 -4.39 -31.14
CA LEU A 251 -5.58 -5.02 -31.68
C LEU A 251 -4.44 -5.06 -30.65
N GLY A 252 -4.49 -4.15 -29.69
CA GLY A 252 -3.52 -4.02 -28.60
C GLY A 252 -3.90 -2.88 -27.66
N CYS A 253 -3.22 -2.80 -26.53
CA CYS A 253 -3.31 -1.66 -25.63
C CYS A 253 -1.94 -1.36 -25.02
N HIS A 254 -1.66 -0.10 -24.77
CA HIS A 254 -0.41 0.38 -24.18
C HIS A 254 -0.66 1.60 -23.28
N ASP A 255 0.38 2.06 -22.59
CA ASP A 255 0.35 3.24 -21.70
C ASP A 255 -0.78 3.23 -20.66
N LEU A 256 -0.99 2.08 -20.00
CA LEU A 256 -1.94 1.97 -18.90
C LEU A 256 -1.43 2.74 -17.67
N MET A 257 -1.96 3.94 -17.49
CA MET A 257 -1.74 4.74 -16.30
C MET A 257 -2.89 4.55 -15.32
N VAL A 258 -2.58 4.24 -14.07
CA VAL A 258 -3.58 4.12 -13.01
C VAL A 258 -3.28 5.12 -11.91
N HIS A 259 -4.29 5.91 -11.57
CA HIS A 259 -4.25 6.92 -10.52
C HIS A 259 -5.19 6.54 -9.39
N ASP A 260 -4.65 6.35 -8.20
CA ASP A 260 -5.43 6.12 -6.98
C ASP A 260 -5.63 7.44 -6.23
N TYR A 261 -6.89 7.87 -6.08
CA TYR A 261 -7.30 9.05 -5.32
C TYR A 261 -7.86 8.69 -3.93
N GLY A 262 -7.48 7.51 -3.43
CA GLY A 262 -7.94 6.94 -2.19
C GLY A 262 -8.93 5.80 -2.42
N PRO A 263 -9.26 5.04 -1.36
CA PRO A 263 -10.05 3.83 -1.49
C PRO A 263 -11.38 4.06 -2.21
N GLY A 264 -11.62 3.27 -3.25
CA GLY A 264 -12.84 3.35 -4.08
C GLY A 264 -12.89 4.53 -5.05
N GLN A 265 -11.82 5.32 -5.18
CA GLN A 265 -11.69 6.42 -6.14
C GLN A 265 -10.48 6.16 -7.04
N ARG A 266 -10.65 5.25 -8.00
CA ARG A 266 -9.59 4.86 -8.93
C ARG A 266 -9.91 5.34 -10.34
N PHE A 267 -8.91 5.93 -10.96
CA PHE A 267 -8.96 6.43 -12.32
C PHE A 267 -7.88 5.74 -13.12
N ALA A 268 -8.15 5.44 -14.38
CA ALA A 268 -7.16 4.88 -15.27
C ALA A 268 -7.29 5.52 -16.65
N SER A 269 -6.16 5.64 -17.35
CA SER A 269 -6.14 5.95 -18.77
C SER A 269 -5.33 4.89 -19.50
N VAL A 270 -5.77 4.53 -20.70
CA VAL A 270 -5.10 3.53 -21.52
C VAL A 270 -5.26 3.87 -22.99
N HIS A 271 -4.24 3.59 -23.79
CA HIS A 271 -4.33 3.68 -25.24
C HIS A 271 -4.75 2.34 -25.81
N VAL A 272 -5.69 2.36 -26.75
CA VAL A 272 -6.26 1.16 -27.36
C VAL A 272 -6.09 1.25 -28.87
N GLU A 273 -5.30 0.31 -29.38
CA GLU A 273 -5.02 0.17 -30.81
C GLU A 273 -6.21 -0.47 -31.50
N MET A 274 -6.76 0.22 -32.51
CA MET A 274 -7.84 -0.28 -33.37
C MET A 274 -7.50 0.00 -34.83
N ASP A 275 -8.08 -0.76 -35.75
CA ASP A 275 -7.79 -0.58 -37.18
C ASP A 275 -8.25 0.81 -37.67
N LYS A 276 -7.38 1.52 -38.41
CA LYS A 276 -7.68 2.84 -39.01
C LYS A 276 -8.89 2.86 -39.94
N ASP A 277 -9.24 1.70 -40.53
CA ASP A 277 -10.31 1.60 -41.52
C ASP A 277 -11.68 1.33 -40.84
N GLU A 278 -11.69 1.16 -39.52
CA GLU A 278 -12.92 1.06 -38.74
C GLU A 278 -13.63 2.42 -38.63
N ASP A 279 -14.97 2.38 -38.60
CA ASP A 279 -15.75 3.60 -38.44
C ASP A 279 -15.53 4.21 -37.04
N PRO A 280 -15.12 5.49 -36.93
CA PRO A 280 -14.81 6.09 -35.64
C PRO A 280 -15.99 6.16 -34.67
N LEU A 281 -17.24 6.26 -35.15
CA LEU A 281 -18.41 6.26 -34.28
C LEU A 281 -18.65 4.86 -33.69
N VAL A 282 -18.43 3.80 -34.49
CA VAL A 282 -18.50 2.42 -34.01
C VAL A 282 -17.40 2.14 -32.98
N CYS A 283 -16.16 2.60 -33.24
CA CYS A 283 -15.07 2.49 -32.28
C CYS A 283 -15.39 3.22 -30.97
N HIS A 284 -15.94 4.44 -31.05
CA HIS A 284 -16.34 5.20 -29.87
C HIS A 284 -17.44 4.49 -29.07
N GLU A 285 -18.43 3.88 -29.72
CA GLU A 285 -19.49 3.12 -29.03
C GLU A 285 -18.92 1.90 -28.28
N LEU A 286 -17.95 1.21 -28.87
CA LEU A 286 -17.26 0.10 -28.22
C LEU A 286 -16.42 0.58 -27.02
N ILE A 287 -15.72 1.70 -27.17
CA ILE A 287 -14.93 2.34 -26.10
C ILE A 287 -15.83 2.73 -24.93
N ASP A 288 -16.94 3.43 -25.18
CA ASP A 288 -17.93 3.79 -24.16
C ASP A 288 -18.44 2.55 -23.38
N GLY A 289 -18.62 1.44 -24.09
CA GLY A 289 -18.99 0.15 -23.50
C GLY A 289 -17.92 -0.37 -22.54
N MET A 290 -16.66 -0.44 -23.00
CA MET A 290 -15.54 -0.88 -22.18
C MET A 290 -15.31 -0.01 -20.94
N GLU A 291 -15.42 1.32 -21.08
CA GLU A 291 -15.30 2.25 -19.95
C GLU A 291 -16.39 2.01 -18.90
N ARG A 292 -17.65 1.83 -19.34
CA ARG A 292 -18.78 1.53 -18.44
C ARG A 292 -18.65 0.18 -17.77
N ASP A 293 -18.20 -0.84 -18.49
CA ASP A 293 -18.01 -2.18 -17.93
C ASP A 293 -16.90 -2.18 -16.88
N CYS A 294 -15.80 -1.46 -17.13
CA CYS A 294 -14.73 -1.28 -16.16
C CYS A 294 -15.22 -0.57 -14.89
N LEU A 295 -16.03 0.49 -15.04
CA LEU A 295 -16.62 1.21 -13.92
C LEU A 295 -17.59 0.33 -13.11
N ASN A 296 -18.51 -0.36 -13.77
CA ASN A 296 -19.57 -1.13 -13.11
C ASN A 296 -19.04 -2.39 -12.43
N ASN A 297 -18.10 -3.09 -13.05
CA ASN A 297 -17.61 -4.38 -12.56
C ASN A 297 -16.39 -4.24 -11.64
N HIS A 298 -15.59 -3.18 -11.80
CA HIS A 298 -14.30 -3.03 -11.13
C HIS A 298 -14.14 -1.71 -10.37
N GLY A 299 -15.09 -0.78 -10.49
CA GLY A 299 -15.04 0.51 -9.78
C GLY A 299 -13.90 1.42 -10.24
N VAL A 300 -13.48 1.28 -11.50
CA VAL A 300 -12.41 2.08 -12.11
C VAL A 300 -13.01 3.04 -13.12
N HIS A 301 -12.76 4.33 -12.94
CA HIS A 301 -13.05 5.35 -13.94
C HIS A 301 -11.99 5.30 -15.04
N LEU A 302 -12.24 4.46 -16.05
CA LEU A 302 -11.36 4.29 -17.19
C LEU A 302 -11.65 5.35 -18.26
N VAL A 303 -10.61 5.96 -18.81
CA VAL A 303 -10.64 6.79 -20.02
C VAL A 303 -9.78 6.12 -21.07
N ILE A 304 -10.38 5.76 -22.20
CA ILE A 304 -9.68 5.08 -23.28
C ILE A 304 -9.34 6.09 -24.37
N HIS A 305 -8.05 6.21 -24.68
CA HIS A 305 -7.60 6.91 -25.87
C HIS A 305 -7.72 5.99 -27.08
N TYR A 306 -8.49 6.41 -28.09
CA TYR A 306 -8.58 5.72 -29.38
C TYR A 306 -7.32 5.96 -30.20
N ASP A 307 -6.56 4.90 -30.46
CA ASP A 307 -5.35 4.95 -31.26
C ASP A 307 -5.49 4.14 -32.57
N PRO A 308 -5.77 4.81 -33.71
CA PRO A 308 -5.94 4.14 -35.00
C PRO A 308 -4.59 3.70 -35.58
N VAL A 309 -4.43 2.39 -35.80
CA VAL A 309 -3.21 1.81 -36.37
C VAL A 309 -3.39 1.36 -37.83
N VAL A 310 -2.34 1.54 -38.62
CA VAL A 310 -2.28 1.10 -40.02
C VAL A 310 -1.97 -0.41 -40.06
N THR A 311 -2.97 -1.22 -40.39
CA THR A 311 -2.85 -2.70 -40.43
C THR A 311 -2.47 -3.25 -41.81
N ASP A 312 -2.70 -2.48 -42.85
CA ASP A 312 -2.66 -2.88 -44.27
C ASP A 312 -1.33 -2.54 -44.98
N ASN A 313 -0.31 -2.03 -44.26
CA ASN A 313 0.99 -1.66 -44.82
C ASN A 313 2.10 -2.69 -44.47
N PRO A 314 2.49 -3.57 -45.41
CA PRO A 314 3.51 -4.59 -45.15
C PRO A 314 4.90 -4.02 -44.86
N GLN A 315 5.22 -2.84 -45.41
CA GLN A 315 6.52 -2.19 -45.20
C GLN A 315 6.62 -1.63 -43.78
N LEU A 316 5.55 -0.98 -43.30
CA LEU A 316 5.46 -0.49 -41.93
C LEU A 316 5.60 -1.65 -40.92
N LYS A 317 4.85 -2.73 -41.13
CA LYS A 317 4.92 -3.93 -40.28
C LYS A 317 6.32 -4.53 -40.24
N ARG A 318 6.94 -4.72 -41.41
CA ARG A 318 8.32 -5.22 -41.52
C ARG A 318 9.30 -4.32 -40.78
N MET A 319 9.16 -2.99 -40.92
CA MET A 319 10.06 -2.05 -40.25
C MET A 319 9.88 -2.06 -38.72
N LYS A 320 8.63 -2.14 -38.24
CA LYS A 320 8.31 -2.32 -36.81
C LYS A 320 9.00 -3.57 -36.25
N GLU A 321 8.93 -4.70 -36.96
CA GLU A 321 9.59 -5.96 -36.57
C GLU A 321 11.12 -5.85 -36.53
N ILE A 322 11.71 -5.17 -37.52
CA ILE A 322 13.16 -4.92 -37.57
C ILE A 322 13.59 -4.08 -36.35
N VAL A 323 12.93 -2.94 -36.11
CA VAL A 323 13.24 -2.05 -34.98
C VAL A 323 13.13 -2.80 -33.66
N LEU A 324 12.04 -3.55 -33.46
CA LEU A 324 11.84 -4.36 -32.25
C LEU A 324 12.95 -5.42 -32.09
N SER A 325 13.37 -6.07 -33.18
CA SER A 325 14.43 -7.08 -33.13
C SER A 325 15.77 -6.49 -32.71
N ILE A 326 16.12 -5.29 -33.20
CA ILE A 326 17.36 -4.60 -32.84
C ILE A 326 17.34 -4.21 -31.37
N LEU A 327 16.22 -3.65 -30.89
CA LEU A 327 16.07 -3.25 -29.48
C LEU A 327 16.14 -4.47 -28.54
N LYS A 328 15.52 -5.59 -28.91
CA LYS A 328 15.53 -6.83 -28.12
C LYS A 328 16.90 -7.49 -28.00
N VAL A 329 17.83 -7.23 -28.92
CA VAL A 329 19.24 -7.67 -28.76
C VAL A 329 19.90 -6.97 -27.58
N ARG A 330 19.50 -5.72 -27.31
CA ARG A 330 20.06 -4.92 -26.22
C ARG A 330 19.43 -5.26 -24.87
N ASP A 331 18.10 -5.27 -24.80
CA ASP A 331 17.34 -5.72 -23.62
C ASP A 331 16.00 -6.30 -24.07
N THR A 332 15.70 -7.53 -23.64
CA THR A 332 14.50 -8.27 -24.04
C THR A 332 13.21 -7.63 -23.54
N ARG A 333 13.29 -6.74 -22.54
CA ARG A 333 12.15 -6.06 -21.91
C ARG A 333 11.74 -4.78 -22.66
N MET A 334 12.52 -4.31 -23.64
CA MET A 334 12.14 -3.14 -24.42
C MET A 334 10.97 -3.46 -25.36
N THR A 335 9.97 -2.59 -25.35
CA THR A 335 8.82 -2.60 -26.26
C THR A 335 8.73 -1.28 -27.01
N ILE A 336 7.97 -1.27 -28.10
CA ILE A 336 7.70 -0.06 -28.88
C ILE A 336 6.19 0.09 -29.10
N HIS A 337 5.72 1.33 -29.10
CA HIS A 337 4.33 1.73 -29.37
C HIS A 337 4.32 2.92 -30.36
N ASP A 338 3.14 3.27 -30.88
CA ASP A 338 2.94 4.42 -31.79
C ASP A 338 3.80 4.42 -33.07
N PHE A 339 4.12 3.24 -33.59
CA PHE A 339 5.06 3.08 -34.70
C PHE A 339 4.53 3.64 -36.03
N ARG A 340 5.13 4.73 -36.49
CA ARG A 340 4.79 5.44 -37.72
C ARG A 340 6.00 5.57 -38.65
N MET A 341 5.75 5.50 -39.95
CA MET A 341 6.75 5.69 -40.98
C MET A 341 6.30 6.82 -41.91
N VAL A 342 7.08 7.91 -41.96
CA VAL A 342 6.80 9.09 -42.78
C VAL A 342 7.90 9.25 -43.82
N PRO A 343 7.62 9.05 -45.12
CA PRO A 343 8.59 9.27 -46.18
C PRO A 343 8.91 10.76 -46.31
N GLY A 344 10.19 11.13 -46.24
CA GLY A 344 10.69 12.47 -46.56
C GLY A 344 11.43 12.50 -47.90
N GLU A 345 11.79 13.70 -48.38
CA GLU A 345 12.49 13.86 -49.67
C GLU A 345 13.92 13.28 -49.68
N LYS A 346 14.59 13.21 -48.51
CA LYS A 346 15.99 12.78 -48.38
C LYS A 346 16.20 11.58 -47.44
N HIS A 347 15.24 11.33 -46.55
CA HIS A 347 15.30 10.28 -45.53
C HIS A 347 13.89 9.86 -45.16
N ILE A 348 13.75 8.68 -44.57
CA ILE A 348 12.50 8.16 -44.02
C ILE A 348 12.52 8.38 -42.52
N ASN A 349 11.51 9.03 -41.97
CA ASN A 349 11.35 9.20 -40.53
C ASN A 349 10.59 8.02 -39.93
N LEU A 350 11.18 7.38 -38.93
CA LEU A 350 10.52 6.40 -38.07
C LEU A 350 10.22 7.08 -36.74
N ILE A 351 8.93 7.20 -36.42
CA ILE A 351 8.43 7.90 -35.23
C ILE A 351 7.75 6.86 -34.35
N PHE A 352 8.20 6.71 -33.11
CA PHE A 352 7.66 5.71 -32.18
C PHE A 352 8.17 5.96 -30.76
N ASP A 353 7.52 5.34 -29.80
CA ASP A 353 7.89 5.44 -28.40
C ASP A 353 8.55 4.14 -27.94
N ILE A 354 9.54 4.23 -27.05
CA ILE A 354 10.24 3.08 -26.47
C ILE A 354 9.96 3.03 -24.97
N ALA A 355 9.45 1.90 -24.49
CA ALA A 355 9.43 1.61 -23.06
C ALA A 355 10.82 1.14 -22.59
N LEU A 356 11.46 1.93 -21.71
CA LEU A 356 12.78 1.67 -21.18
C LEU A 356 12.75 1.11 -19.74
N PRO A 357 13.51 0.04 -19.47
CA PRO A 357 13.81 -0.36 -18.10
C PRO A 357 14.51 0.77 -17.34
N THR A 358 14.19 0.91 -16.06
CA THR A 358 14.75 1.96 -15.19
C THR A 358 16.28 1.95 -15.18
N GLU A 359 16.91 0.77 -15.31
CA GLU A 359 18.38 0.64 -15.36
C GLU A 359 19.04 1.26 -16.60
N LEU A 360 18.24 1.56 -17.64
CA LEU A 360 18.70 2.12 -18.91
C LEU A 360 18.34 3.59 -19.08
N GLN A 361 17.66 4.20 -18.10
CA GLN A 361 17.45 5.65 -18.06
C GLN A 361 18.80 6.39 -18.06
N GLY A 362 18.88 7.48 -18.83
CA GLY A 362 20.11 8.23 -19.08
C GLY A 362 20.95 7.71 -20.26
N LYS A 363 20.55 6.60 -20.90
CA LYS A 363 21.22 6.04 -22.10
C LYS A 363 20.43 6.25 -23.39
N GLU A 364 19.43 7.12 -23.38
CA GLU A 364 18.49 7.35 -24.48
C GLU A 364 19.22 7.69 -25.79
N LYS A 365 20.15 8.65 -25.75
CA LYS A 365 20.94 9.06 -26.92
C LYS A 365 21.82 7.94 -27.48
N GLU A 366 22.36 7.09 -26.60
CA GLU A 366 23.18 5.95 -27.01
C GLU A 366 22.33 4.88 -27.69
N ILE A 367 21.13 4.62 -27.15
CA ILE A 367 20.16 3.67 -27.71
C ILE A 367 19.68 4.16 -29.07
N GLN A 368 19.28 5.43 -29.17
CA GLN A 368 18.85 6.05 -30.42
C GLN A 368 19.95 5.99 -31.49
N GLY A 369 21.18 6.40 -31.13
CA GLY A 369 22.31 6.38 -32.07
C GLY A 369 22.65 4.98 -32.57
N ALA A 370 22.69 3.99 -31.67
CA ALA A 370 22.95 2.59 -32.06
C ALA A 370 21.84 2.02 -32.95
N LEU A 371 20.59 2.40 -32.70
CA LEU A 371 19.45 1.98 -33.52
C LEU A 371 19.51 2.61 -34.92
N GLU A 372 19.78 3.91 -35.02
CA GLU A 372 19.94 4.59 -36.31
C GLU A 372 21.09 4.02 -37.13
N GLU A 373 22.23 3.74 -36.48
CA GLU A 373 23.37 3.11 -37.15
C GLU A 373 23.00 1.72 -37.68
N ALA A 374 22.35 0.89 -36.86
CA ALA A 374 21.89 -0.43 -37.27
C ALA A 374 20.89 -0.37 -38.43
N LEU A 375 19.93 0.56 -38.40
CA LEU A 375 18.93 0.72 -39.44
C LEU A 375 19.55 1.16 -40.77
N ASN A 376 20.49 2.11 -40.73
CA ASN A 376 21.16 2.63 -41.92
C ASN A 376 22.16 1.62 -42.55
N ASN A 377 22.53 0.57 -41.82
CA ASN A 377 23.35 -0.53 -42.34
C ASN A 377 22.52 -1.63 -43.07
N LEU A 378 21.18 -1.59 -43.01
CA LEU A 378 20.32 -2.65 -43.56
C LEU A 378 19.92 -2.47 -45.04
N GLY A 379 20.17 -1.31 -45.68
CA GLY A 379 19.81 -1.11 -47.09
C GLY A 379 20.11 0.28 -47.66
N ASP A 380 19.51 0.58 -48.82
CA ASP A 380 19.81 1.78 -49.64
C ASP A 380 19.09 3.07 -49.20
N SER A 381 18.23 3.00 -48.17
CA SER A 381 17.46 4.15 -47.67
C SER A 381 18.03 4.67 -46.37
N THR A 382 18.11 5.99 -46.25
CA THR A 382 18.51 6.64 -44.99
C THR A 382 17.30 6.75 -44.06
N TYR A 383 17.40 6.14 -42.88
CA TYR A 383 16.41 6.22 -41.82
C TYR A 383 16.87 7.19 -40.73
N HIS A 384 15.92 8.00 -40.25
CA HIS A 384 16.09 8.87 -39.10
C HIS A 384 15.01 8.53 -38.07
N THR A 385 15.38 8.40 -36.80
CA THR A 385 14.45 8.02 -35.73
C THR A 385 14.06 9.24 -34.91
N VAL A 386 12.77 9.36 -34.63
CA VAL A 386 12.21 10.35 -33.71
C VAL A 386 11.55 9.57 -32.59
N ILE A 387 12.25 9.48 -31.46
CA ILE A 387 11.91 8.56 -30.37
C ILE A 387 11.50 9.33 -29.11
N THR A 388 10.34 9.00 -28.56
CA THR A 388 10.00 9.33 -27.16
C THR A 388 10.37 8.14 -26.28
N PHE A 389 10.92 8.41 -25.10
CA PHE A 389 11.38 7.36 -24.19
C PHE A 389 10.58 7.40 -22.90
N ASP A 390 9.83 6.33 -22.63
CA ASP A 390 8.95 6.21 -21.47
C ASP A 390 9.46 5.15 -20.50
N PRO A 391 9.43 5.37 -19.19
CA PRO A 391 9.77 4.34 -18.22
C PRO A 391 8.80 3.16 -18.28
N ILE A 392 9.30 1.91 -18.28
CA ILE A 392 8.47 0.68 -18.18
C ILE A 392 7.53 0.71 -16.95
N ALA A 393 7.86 1.48 -15.91
CA ALA A 393 6.98 1.64 -14.75
C ALA A 393 5.56 2.13 -15.11
N PHE A 394 5.38 2.80 -16.26
CA PHE A 394 4.06 3.20 -16.79
C PHE A 394 3.40 2.12 -17.66
N ASN A 395 4.18 1.15 -18.18
CA ASN A 395 3.76 0.23 -19.23
C ASN A 395 3.81 -1.25 -18.79
N GLY A 396 3.88 -1.49 -17.48
CA GLY A 396 4.02 -2.82 -16.88
C GLY A 396 2.76 -3.68 -16.91
N GLY A 397 2.15 -3.85 -18.07
CA GLY A 397 1.18 -4.92 -18.34
C GLY A 397 1.65 -5.69 -19.56
N GLU A 398 2.23 -6.87 -19.38
CA GLU A 398 2.39 -7.80 -20.48
C GLU A 398 0.99 -8.11 -21.04
N ALA A 399 0.74 -7.72 -22.29
CA ALA A 399 -0.31 -8.28 -23.14
C ALA A 399 0.22 -9.51 -23.87
#